data_AF-A0A1A9DIZ9-F1
#
_entry.id   AF-A0A1A9DIZ9-F1
#
_cell.length_a   1.000
_cell.length_b   1.000
_cell.length_c   1.000
_cell.angle_alpha   90.00
_cell.angle_beta   90.00
_cell.angle_gamma   90.00
#
_symmetry.space_group_name_H-M   'P 1'
#
loop_
_entity.id
_entity.type
_entity.pdbx_description
1 polymer ?
#
loop_
_entity_poly.entity_id
_entity_poly.type
_entity_poly.pdbx_seq_one_letter_code
_entity_poly.pdbx_strand_id
1 'polypeptide(L)'
;MSGGPTSGYVAAVTEAALPAYRADHGAALAATPYAMDLNADLGEGFGRWTLTEDEALLTCVTSANVACGFHAGDASVMRRVCDAAAARGVRIGAQVSYRDLAGFGRRAMDVPAAELTAETAYQIGALRVFAEAAGSAVTYVKPHGALYNRTVHDDGQAAAVVAGVLLAGGRPAVLGLPGSRLLAHAREAGLTAVEEAFADRAYTPRGTLVPRGEEGAVVHDADEVVRRSVGMAVERAVTGVDGSRIPVDARSLCVHGDTPGAAALARRVRTALEDAGVTVRAFV
;
A
#
# COMPACT_ATOMS: atom_id res chain seq x y z
N MET A 1 -31.67 -9.89 -35.53
CA MET A 1 -31.86 -8.45 -35.84
C MET A 1 -32.87 -7.94 -34.83
N SER A 2 -32.65 -7.02 -33.90
CA SER A 2 -31.71 -5.92 -33.67
C SER A 2 -31.76 -5.64 -32.15
N GLY A 3 -30.63 -5.49 -31.44
CA GLY A 3 -30.02 -4.18 -31.19
C GLY A 3 -30.49 -3.58 -29.86
N GLY A 4 -29.86 -3.96 -28.74
CA GLY A 4 -30.07 -3.34 -27.43
C GLY A 4 -29.14 -2.13 -27.21
N PRO A 5 -29.56 -1.09 -26.47
CA PRO A 5 -28.78 0.14 -26.34
C PRO A 5 -27.59 -0.07 -25.41
N THR A 6 -26.41 0.21 -25.95
CA THR A 6 -25.13 0.31 -25.23
C THR A 6 -24.83 1.77 -24.87
N SER A 7 -24.23 1.93 -23.69
CA SER A 7 -23.23 2.95 -23.33
C SER A 7 -23.55 4.42 -23.56
N GLY A 8 -23.92 5.13 -22.49
CA GLY A 8 -24.08 6.59 -22.48
C GLY A 8 -23.50 7.32 -21.27
N TYR A 9 -22.75 6.66 -20.38
CA TYR A 9 -22.34 7.25 -19.10
C TYR A 9 -20.83 7.49 -18.92
N VAL A 10 -19.98 7.06 -19.86
CA VAL A 10 -18.52 7.21 -19.78
C VAL A 10 -18.03 8.55 -20.37
N ALA A 11 -18.90 9.33 -21.02
CA ALA A 11 -18.51 10.55 -21.75
C ALA A 11 -18.51 11.86 -20.94
N ALA A 12 -18.93 11.86 -19.66
CA ALA A 12 -19.16 13.12 -18.94
C ALA A 12 -18.02 13.59 -18.01
N VAL A 13 -16.95 12.81 -17.83
CA VAL A 13 -15.87 13.14 -16.86
C VAL A 13 -14.62 13.74 -17.53
N THR A 14 -14.50 13.72 -18.86
CA THR A 14 -13.23 14.04 -19.54
C THR A 14 -13.09 15.48 -20.06
N GLU A 15 -14.15 16.31 -20.07
CA GLU A 15 -14.05 17.62 -20.74
C GLU A 15 -14.08 18.84 -19.80
N ALA A 16 -14.61 18.74 -18.58
CA ALA A 16 -14.80 19.90 -17.70
C ALA A 16 -13.73 20.08 -16.60
N ALA A 17 -13.05 19.02 -16.16
CA ALA A 17 -12.15 19.08 -15.00
C ALA A 17 -10.75 19.63 -15.33
N LEU A 18 -10.24 19.38 -16.54
CA LEU A 18 -8.89 19.79 -16.96
C LEU A 18 -8.73 21.30 -17.23
N PRO A 19 -9.69 22.02 -17.84
CA PRO A 19 -9.54 23.45 -18.11
C PRO A 19 -9.66 24.32 -16.84
N ALA A 20 -10.55 23.96 -15.90
CA ALA A 20 -10.76 24.73 -14.67
C ALA A 20 -9.53 24.71 -13.75
N TYR A 21 -8.80 23.60 -13.69
CA TYR A 21 -7.55 23.49 -12.93
C TYR A 21 -6.44 24.41 -13.49
N ARG A 22 -6.34 24.53 -14.83
CA ARG A 22 -5.34 25.36 -15.51
C ARG A 22 -5.61 26.86 -15.40
N ALA A 23 -6.87 27.27 -15.25
CA ALA A 23 -7.24 28.68 -15.22
C ALA A 23 -6.83 29.40 -13.92
N ASP A 24 -6.83 28.69 -12.77
CA ASP A 24 -6.51 29.29 -11.46
C ASP A 24 -5.02 29.20 -11.08
N HIS A 25 -4.21 28.38 -11.76
CA HIS A 25 -2.82 28.07 -11.34
C HIS A 25 -1.76 28.49 -12.38
N GLY A 26 -1.84 29.75 -12.80
CA GLY A 26 -0.91 30.35 -13.75
C GLY A 26 0.58 30.07 -13.46
N ALA A 27 1.23 29.48 -14.46
CA ALA A 27 2.66 29.56 -14.75
C ALA A 27 3.66 29.04 -13.68
N ALA A 28 3.55 27.78 -13.23
CA ALA A 28 4.69 27.08 -12.61
C ALA A 28 4.64 25.53 -12.62
N LEU A 29 3.93 24.89 -13.55
CA LEU A 29 4.00 23.42 -13.72
C LEU A 29 4.46 23.09 -15.13
N ALA A 30 5.77 23.16 -15.35
CA ALA A 30 6.41 22.34 -16.38
C ALA A 30 6.17 20.88 -15.97
N ALA A 31 5.15 20.26 -16.56
CA ALA A 31 4.55 19.02 -16.12
C ALA A 31 5.48 17.83 -16.33
N THR A 32 6.25 17.48 -15.31
CA THR A 32 6.67 16.08 -15.14
C THR A 32 5.40 15.26 -14.93
N PRO A 33 5.11 14.23 -15.74
CA PRO A 33 3.94 13.39 -15.52
C PRO A 33 3.97 12.83 -14.09
N TYR A 34 2.86 13.01 -13.37
CA TYR A 34 2.73 12.58 -11.98
C TYR A 34 2.92 11.06 -11.91
N ALA A 35 3.76 10.59 -10.98
CA ALA A 35 4.06 9.18 -10.84
C ALA A 35 3.52 8.65 -9.51
N MET A 36 2.81 7.53 -9.56
CA MET A 36 2.24 6.87 -8.40
C MET A 36 2.62 5.40 -8.44
N ASP A 37 3.13 4.88 -7.32
CA ASP A 37 3.27 3.44 -7.14
C ASP A 37 1.92 2.82 -6.77
N LEU A 38 1.66 1.61 -7.27
CA LEU A 38 0.53 0.80 -6.83
C LEU A 38 1.10 -0.38 -6.05
N ASN A 39 0.72 -0.52 -4.78
CA ASN A 39 1.16 -1.60 -3.91
C ASN A 39 0.00 -2.52 -3.47
N ALA A 40 0.31 -3.78 -3.20
CA ALA A 40 -0.63 -4.72 -2.58
C ALA A 40 0.07 -5.62 -1.55
N ASP A 41 -0.69 -6.03 -0.55
CA ASP A 41 -0.31 -7.05 0.42
C ASP A 41 -0.48 -8.44 -0.22
N LEU A 42 0.61 -9.21 -0.30
CA LEU A 42 0.70 -10.49 -1.01
C LEU A 42 1.31 -11.58 -0.14
N GLY A 43 1.12 -12.83 -0.55
CA GLY A 43 1.67 -13.98 0.18
C GLY A 43 1.00 -14.19 1.53
N GLU A 44 -0.24 -13.74 1.70
CA GLU A 44 -0.97 -13.83 2.97
C GLU A 44 -1.70 -15.16 3.17
N GLY A 45 -1.40 -16.16 2.35
CA GLY A 45 -1.72 -17.57 2.64
C GLY A 45 -0.79 -18.17 3.71
N PHE A 46 -1.11 -19.37 4.21
CA PHE A 46 -0.27 -20.09 5.16
C PHE A 46 -0.50 -21.61 5.09
N GLY A 47 0.56 -22.39 4.87
CA GLY A 47 0.47 -23.83 4.68
C GLY A 47 -0.50 -24.18 3.55
N ARG A 48 -1.63 -24.80 3.90
CA ARG A 48 -2.68 -25.17 2.94
C ARG A 48 -3.71 -24.07 2.69
N TRP A 49 -3.71 -22.99 3.48
CA TRP A 49 -4.69 -21.91 3.37
C TRP A 49 -4.23 -20.89 2.34
N THR A 50 -5.12 -20.56 1.41
CA THR A 50 -4.93 -19.53 0.39
C THR A 50 -5.90 -18.38 0.66
N LEU A 51 -5.43 -17.14 0.50
CA LEU A 51 -6.23 -15.94 0.74
C LEU A 51 -6.21 -14.98 -0.45
N THR A 52 -5.02 -14.61 -0.91
CA THR A 52 -4.80 -13.59 -1.92
C THR A 52 -4.69 -14.16 -3.34
N GLU A 53 -5.16 -13.40 -4.33
CA GLU A 53 -4.97 -13.70 -5.76
C GLU A 53 -3.58 -13.21 -6.25
N ASP A 54 -2.50 -13.68 -5.60
CA ASP A 54 -1.15 -13.10 -5.72
C ASP A 54 -0.67 -12.92 -7.17
N GLU A 55 -0.74 -13.97 -7.98
CA GLU A 55 -0.32 -13.95 -9.39
C GLU A 55 -1.08 -12.93 -10.22
N ALA A 56 -2.37 -12.74 -9.94
CA ALA A 56 -3.21 -11.79 -10.65
C ALA A 56 -2.93 -10.35 -10.20
N LEU A 57 -2.75 -10.13 -8.89
CA LEU A 57 -2.37 -8.83 -8.34
C LEU A 57 -1.00 -8.37 -8.85
N LEU A 58 -0.03 -9.27 -8.98
CA LEU A 58 1.30 -8.99 -9.53
C LEU A 58 1.28 -8.50 -10.99
N THR A 59 0.19 -8.71 -11.74
CA THR A 59 0.04 -8.11 -13.09
C THR A 59 -0.36 -6.63 -13.05
N CYS A 60 -0.79 -6.15 -11.88
CA CYS A 60 -1.38 -4.82 -11.71
C CYS A 60 -0.46 -3.89 -10.93
N VAL A 61 0.18 -4.42 -9.88
CA VAL A 61 0.97 -3.62 -8.94
C VAL A 61 2.41 -3.43 -9.41
N THR A 62 3.05 -2.39 -8.88
CA THR A 62 4.48 -2.10 -9.08
C THR A 62 5.31 -2.48 -7.87
N SER A 63 4.68 -2.63 -6.69
CA SER A 63 5.30 -3.04 -5.44
C SER A 63 4.46 -4.10 -4.70
N ALA A 64 5.11 -5.10 -4.12
CA ALA A 64 4.52 -6.23 -3.42
C ALA A 64 4.96 -6.26 -1.95
N ASN A 65 4.02 -6.06 -1.03
CA ASN A 65 4.27 -6.20 0.41
C ASN A 65 4.11 -7.69 0.75
N VAL A 66 5.21 -8.42 0.88
CA VAL A 66 5.18 -9.87 1.08
C VAL A 66 5.18 -10.21 2.56
N ALA A 67 4.19 -10.99 3.00
CA ALA A 67 4.09 -11.46 4.39
C ALA A 67 5.32 -12.29 4.81
N CYS A 68 5.79 -12.05 6.03
CA CYS A 68 7.09 -12.55 6.50
C CYS A 68 7.00 -13.67 7.55
N GLY A 69 5.88 -14.36 7.66
CA GLY A 69 5.72 -15.56 8.50
C GLY A 69 5.07 -15.35 9.87
N PHE A 70 4.77 -14.10 10.26
CA PHE A 70 4.27 -13.78 11.60
C PHE A 70 2.75 -13.59 11.64
N HIS A 71 2.18 -12.76 10.75
CA HIS A 71 0.72 -12.65 10.59
C HIS A 71 0.18 -13.62 9.53
N ALA A 72 1.00 -13.91 8.52
CA ALA A 72 0.72 -14.78 7.39
C ALA A 72 2.03 -15.11 6.66
N GLY A 73 1.94 -15.91 5.60
CA GLY A 73 3.09 -16.37 4.82
C GLY A 73 3.84 -17.51 5.48
N ASP A 74 4.46 -18.36 4.67
CA ASP A 74 5.45 -19.34 5.12
C ASP A 74 6.61 -19.35 4.12
N ALA A 75 7.67 -20.11 4.41
CA ALA A 75 8.85 -20.19 3.54
C ALA A 75 8.52 -20.50 2.08
N SER A 76 7.56 -21.42 1.85
CA SER A 76 7.17 -21.81 0.49
C SER A 76 6.38 -20.69 -0.20
N VAL A 77 5.51 -19.99 0.54
CA VAL A 77 4.72 -18.85 0.03
C VAL A 77 5.66 -17.68 -0.30
N MET A 78 6.53 -17.29 0.63
CA MET A 78 7.52 -16.22 0.41
C MET A 78 8.37 -16.50 -0.83
N ARG A 79 8.87 -17.73 -0.99
CA ARG A 79 9.64 -18.13 -2.17
C ARG A 79 8.85 -17.95 -3.47
N ARG A 80 7.63 -18.50 -3.54
CA ARG A 80 6.79 -18.41 -4.74
C ARG A 80 6.48 -16.96 -5.12
N VAL A 81 6.09 -16.14 -4.15
CA VAL A 81 5.75 -14.73 -4.39
C VAL A 81 6.99 -13.93 -4.81
N CYS A 82 8.16 -14.17 -4.20
CA CYS A 82 9.41 -13.54 -4.62
C CYS A 82 9.78 -13.89 -6.07
N ASP A 83 9.73 -15.17 -6.44
CA ASP A 83 10.00 -15.62 -7.81
C ASP A 83 9.04 -14.96 -8.81
N ALA A 84 7.74 -14.94 -8.48
CA ALA A 84 6.69 -14.36 -9.32
C ALA A 84 6.81 -12.84 -9.47
N ALA A 85 7.17 -12.14 -8.39
CA ALA A 85 7.38 -10.69 -8.39
C ALA A 85 8.63 -10.31 -9.19
N ALA A 86 9.75 -11.00 -8.97
CA ALA A 86 11.00 -10.77 -9.67
C ALA A 86 10.85 -11.00 -11.19
N ALA A 87 10.17 -12.07 -11.60
CA ALA A 87 9.89 -12.35 -13.02
C ALA A 87 9.09 -11.25 -13.73
N ARG A 88 8.37 -10.41 -12.98
CA ARG A 88 7.55 -9.30 -13.49
C ARG A 88 8.16 -7.92 -13.26
N GLY A 89 9.34 -7.85 -12.65
CA GLY A 89 9.98 -6.59 -12.27
C GLY A 89 9.24 -5.82 -11.16
N VAL A 90 8.38 -6.50 -10.39
CA VAL A 90 7.67 -5.91 -9.25
C VAL A 90 8.63 -5.81 -8.07
N ARG A 91 8.63 -4.65 -7.38
CA ARG A 91 9.48 -4.45 -6.20
C ARG A 91 9.00 -5.27 -5.02
N ILE A 92 9.93 -5.92 -4.34
CA ILE A 92 9.62 -6.74 -3.16
C ILE A 92 9.86 -5.90 -1.91
N GLY A 93 8.85 -5.81 -1.05
CA GLY A 93 8.93 -5.20 0.27
C GLY A 93 8.57 -6.19 1.36
N ALA A 94 9.23 -6.08 2.52
CA ALA A 94 8.89 -6.89 3.68
C ALA A 94 7.65 -6.32 4.37
N GLN A 95 6.61 -7.14 4.46
CA GLN A 95 5.41 -6.83 5.22
C GLN A 95 5.56 -7.39 6.64
N VAL A 96 6.04 -6.56 7.55
CA VAL A 96 6.38 -6.97 8.93
C VAL A 96 5.20 -6.79 9.87
N SER A 97 5.00 -7.71 10.80
CA SER A 97 3.85 -7.69 11.69
C SER A 97 4.22 -8.03 13.13
N TYR A 98 3.24 -7.88 14.03
CA TYR A 98 3.26 -8.63 15.28
C TYR A 98 3.21 -10.14 15.02
N ARG A 99 3.78 -10.92 15.93
CA ARG A 99 3.71 -12.39 15.92
C ARG A 99 2.33 -12.90 16.34
N ASP A 100 1.35 -12.70 15.46
CA ASP A 100 -0.04 -13.07 15.70
C ASP A 100 -0.68 -13.71 14.47
N LEU A 101 -0.32 -14.96 14.19
CA LEU A 101 -0.89 -15.71 13.07
C LEU A 101 -2.41 -15.90 13.22
N ALA A 102 -2.86 -16.23 14.45
CA ALA A 102 -4.28 -16.52 14.70
C ALA A 102 -5.18 -15.29 14.55
N GLY A 103 -4.69 -14.10 14.91
CA GLY A 103 -5.38 -12.84 14.68
C GLY A 103 -4.99 -12.13 13.39
N PHE A 104 -4.22 -12.79 12.51
CA PHE A 104 -3.72 -12.24 11.25
C PHE A 104 -2.99 -10.89 11.44
N GLY A 105 -2.29 -10.72 12.55
CA GLY A 105 -1.58 -9.47 12.88
C GLY A 105 -2.51 -8.25 13.04
N ARG A 106 -3.83 -8.45 13.20
CA ARG A 106 -4.82 -7.37 13.32
C ARG A 106 -5.20 -7.03 14.76
N ARG A 107 -4.66 -7.73 15.76
CA ARG A 107 -4.88 -7.43 17.19
C ARG A 107 -3.79 -6.51 17.73
N ALA A 108 -4.18 -5.53 18.54
CA ALA A 108 -3.23 -4.70 19.27
C ALA A 108 -2.44 -5.55 20.27
N MET A 109 -1.13 -5.31 20.34
CA MET A 109 -0.22 -6.05 21.22
C MET A 109 0.81 -5.10 21.81
N ASP A 110 1.11 -5.26 23.10
CA ASP A 110 2.19 -4.57 23.81
C ASP A 110 3.48 -5.38 23.79
N VAL A 111 4.16 -5.35 22.65
CA VAL A 111 5.45 -6.02 22.47
C VAL A 111 6.58 -5.12 22.98
N PRO A 112 7.47 -5.59 23.87
CA PRO A 112 8.64 -4.83 24.30
C PRO A 112 9.52 -4.37 23.13
N ALA A 113 10.07 -3.16 23.21
CA ALA A 113 10.81 -2.55 22.09
C ALA A 113 11.99 -3.40 21.58
N ALA A 114 12.77 -4.01 22.48
CA ALA A 114 13.89 -4.87 22.11
C ALA A 114 13.42 -6.14 21.36
N GLU A 115 12.29 -6.70 21.77
CA GLU A 115 11.68 -7.85 21.10
C GLU A 115 11.17 -7.45 19.72
N LEU A 116 10.38 -6.39 19.61
CA LEU A 116 9.86 -5.91 18.33
C LEU A 116 10.98 -5.55 17.33
N THR A 117 12.09 -4.98 17.82
CA THR A 117 13.28 -4.70 17.01
C THR A 117 13.85 -5.99 16.40
N ALA A 118 14.06 -7.01 17.23
CA ALA A 118 14.60 -8.30 16.78
C ALA A 118 13.62 -9.02 15.85
N GLU A 119 12.32 -8.99 16.16
CA GLU A 119 11.27 -9.59 15.34
C GLU A 119 11.12 -8.93 13.97
N THR A 120 11.24 -7.60 13.90
CA THR A 120 11.23 -6.85 12.65
C THR A 120 12.44 -7.24 11.80
N ALA A 121 13.64 -7.28 12.40
CA ALA A 121 14.86 -7.67 11.70
C ALA A 121 14.81 -9.12 11.20
N TYR A 122 14.28 -10.04 12.01
CA TYR A 122 14.08 -11.44 11.66
C TYR A 122 13.19 -11.59 10.42
N GLN A 123 12.04 -10.91 10.40
CA GLN A 123 11.08 -10.97 9.29
C GLN A 123 11.70 -10.46 7.98
N ILE A 124 12.42 -9.33 8.04
CA ILE A 124 13.13 -8.78 6.86
C ILE A 124 14.22 -9.75 6.38
N GLY A 125 15.00 -10.31 7.32
CA GLY A 125 16.05 -11.29 6.99
C GLY A 125 15.52 -12.56 6.35
N ALA A 126 14.38 -13.07 6.85
CA ALA A 126 13.72 -14.25 6.31
C ALA A 126 13.28 -14.04 4.85
N LEU A 127 12.64 -12.91 4.55
CA LEU A 127 12.21 -12.59 3.19
C LEU A 127 13.40 -12.37 2.25
N ARG A 128 14.48 -11.76 2.75
CA ARG A 128 15.68 -11.44 1.96
C ARG A 128 16.28 -12.66 1.28
N VAL A 129 16.37 -13.79 1.98
CA VAL A 129 16.88 -15.05 1.40
C VAL A 129 16.13 -15.42 0.12
N PHE A 130 14.80 -15.27 0.12
CA PHE A 130 13.97 -15.61 -1.03
C PHE A 130 14.00 -14.54 -2.13
N ALA A 131 14.05 -13.26 -1.76
CA ALA A 131 14.19 -12.19 -2.74
C ALA A 131 15.53 -12.30 -3.50
N GLU A 132 16.63 -12.57 -2.80
CA GLU A 132 17.96 -12.76 -3.40
C GLU A 132 18.01 -14.04 -4.26
N ALA A 133 17.41 -15.14 -3.81
CA ALA A 133 17.31 -16.37 -4.60
C ALA A 133 16.51 -16.18 -5.90
N ALA A 134 15.56 -15.25 -5.92
CA ALA A 134 14.79 -14.86 -7.10
C ALA A 134 15.54 -13.86 -8.02
N GLY A 135 16.77 -13.46 -7.67
CA GLY A 135 17.54 -12.45 -8.40
C GLY A 135 17.06 -11.01 -8.17
N SER A 136 16.40 -10.76 -7.04
CA SER A 136 15.86 -9.46 -6.63
C SER A 136 16.37 -9.07 -5.23
N ALA A 137 15.77 -8.06 -4.62
CA ALA A 137 16.10 -7.60 -3.27
C ALA A 137 14.85 -7.11 -2.53
N VAL A 138 14.90 -7.14 -1.19
CA VAL A 138 13.93 -6.43 -0.35
C VAL A 138 14.29 -4.95 -0.38
N THR A 139 13.46 -4.14 -1.03
CA THR A 139 13.74 -2.72 -1.31
C THR A 139 13.02 -1.75 -0.38
N TYR A 140 11.98 -2.21 0.30
CA TYR A 140 11.24 -1.43 1.28
C TYR A 140 10.62 -2.31 2.38
N VAL A 141 10.12 -1.67 3.43
CA VAL A 141 9.42 -2.31 4.57
C VAL A 141 8.12 -1.57 4.81
N LYS A 142 7.03 -2.31 5.00
CA LYS A 142 5.71 -1.79 5.36
C LYS A 142 5.17 -2.62 6.53
N PRO A 143 4.85 -2.02 7.69
CA PRO A 143 4.20 -2.77 8.74
C PRO A 143 2.79 -3.26 8.33
N HIS A 144 2.34 -4.38 8.88
CA HIS A 144 1.02 -4.95 8.65
C HIS A 144 0.04 -4.55 9.76
N GLY A 145 -1.24 -4.44 9.40
CA GLY A 145 -2.36 -4.56 10.34
C GLY A 145 -2.28 -3.66 11.57
N ALA A 146 -2.33 -4.27 12.76
CA ALA A 146 -2.29 -3.54 14.02
C ALA A 146 -0.95 -2.83 14.26
N LEU A 147 0.17 -3.41 13.79
CA LEU A 147 1.48 -2.77 13.92
C LEU A 147 1.54 -1.49 13.07
N TYR A 148 1.03 -1.52 11.83
CA TYR A 148 0.90 -0.31 11.00
C TYR A 148 0.15 0.80 11.73
N ASN A 149 -1.06 0.49 12.20
CA ASN A 149 -1.91 1.48 12.88
C ASN A 149 -1.25 2.00 14.17
N ARG A 150 -0.57 1.14 14.94
CA ARG A 150 0.08 1.55 16.17
C ARG A 150 1.27 2.48 15.93
N THR A 151 2.10 2.18 14.94
CA THR A 151 3.25 3.03 14.57
C THR A 151 2.86 4.39 13.97
N VAL A 152 1.57 4.63 13.69
CA VAL A 152 1.07 5.98 13.37
C VAL A 152 1.28 6.95 14.52
N HIS A 153 1.09 6.51 15.77
CA HIS A 153 1.01 7.40 16.93
C HIS A 153 1.88 6.99 18.13
N ASP A 154 2.32 5.73 18.21
CA ASP A 154 3.16 5.22 19.30
C ASP A 154 4.64 5.37 18.96
N ASP A 155 5.33 6.29 19.65
CA ASP A 155 6.76 6.55 19.44
C ASP A 155 7.66 5.35 19.76
N GLY A 156 7.32 4.58 20.80
CA GLY A 156 8.13 3.44 21.23
C GLY A 156 8.10 2.30 20.21
N GLN A 157 6.92 1.99 19.69
CA GLN A 157 6.75 0.96 18.65
C GLN A 157 7.33 1.42 17.32
N ALA A 158 7.11 2.69 16.94
CA ALA A 158 7.68 3.25 15.71
C ALA A 158 9.21 3.21 15.71
N ALA A 159 9.84 3.64 16.81
CA ALA A 159 11.29 3.59 16.98
C ALA A 159 11.82 2.15 16.93
N ALA A 160 11.13 1.20 17.57
CA ALA A 160 11.53 -0.21 17.56
C ALA A 160 11.46 -0.84 16.15
N VAL A 161 10.42 -0.53 15.37
CA VAL A 161 10.34 -0.98 13.97
C VAL A 161 11.51 -0.41 13.16
N VAL A 162 11.78 0.90 13.25
CA VAL A 162 12.90 1.54 12.53
C VAL A 162 14.25 0.97 12.96
N ALA A 163 14.46 0.74 14.25
CA ALA A 163 15.65 0.07 14.76
C ALA A 163 15.80 -1.34 14.17
N GLY A 164 14.69 -2.09 14.02
CA GLY A 164 14.68 -3.40 13.39
C GLY A 164 15.05 -3.34 11.89
N VAL A 165 14.57 -2.32 11.18
CA VAL A 165 14.94 -2.07 9.77
C VAL A 165 16.44 -1.80 9.65
N LEU A 166 17.00 -0.96 10.53
CA LEU A 166 18.44 -0.68 10.56
C LEU A 166 19.26 -1.93 10.89
N LEU A 167 18.83 -2.70 11.89
CA LEU A 167 19.48 -3.94 12.31
C LEU A 167 19.53 -4.98 11.19
N ALA A 168 18.46 -5.08 10.39
CA ALA A 168 18.44 -5.97 9.24
C ALA A 168 19.48 -5.57 8.17
N GLY A 169 19.90 -4.30 8.10
CA GLY A 169 20.82 -3.80 7.08
C GLY A 169 20.17 -3.61 5.71
N GLY A 170 20.97 -3.22 4.71
CA GLY A 170 20.50 -2.92 3.34
C GLY A 170 19.76 -1.57 3.19
N ARG A 171 19.34 -0.95 4.30
CA ARG A 171 18.66 0.36 4.37
C ARG A 171 17.45 0.46 3.41
N PRO A 172 16.52 -0.51 3.41
CA PRO A 172 15.31 -0.44 2.59
C PRO A 172 14.47 0.81 2.96
N ALA A 173 13.68 1.31 2.02
CA ALA A 173 12.74 2.40 2.29
C ALA A 173 11.67 1.97 3.31
N VAL A 174 11.08 2.92 4.03
CA VAL A 174 9.99 2.67 4.99
C VAL A 174 8.71 3.29 4.45
N LEU A 175 7.71 2.45 4.20
CA LEU A 175 6.39 2.84 3.70
C LEU A 175 5.41 2.96 4.87
N GLY A 176 4.69 4.07 4.96
CA GLY A 176 3.80 4.34 6.08
C GLY A 176 2.83 5.49 5.84
N LEU A 177 1.95 5.72 6.80
CA LEU A 177 0.91 6.75 6.70
C LEU A 177 1.53 8.16 6.79
N PRO A 178 1.08 9.15 5.98
CA PRO A 178 1.47 10.54 6.12
C PRO A 178 1.38 11.03 7.57
N GLY A 179 2.42 11.75 8.02
CA GLY A 179 2.48 12.29 9.39
C GLY A 179 2.66 11.27 10.52
N SER A 180 2.87 9.98 10.22
CA SER A 180 3.08 8.95 11.25
C SER A 180 4.40 9.10 12.01
N ARG A 181 4.42 8.62 13.26
CA ARG A 181 5.66 8.44 14.03
C ARG A 181 6.64 7.53 13.31
N LEU A 182 6.18 6.46 12.65
CA LEU A 182 7.02 5.58 11.83
C LEU A 182 7.89 6.36 10.83
N LEU A 183 7.26 7.22 10.03
CA LEU A 183 7.97 7.98 9.00
C LEU A 183 8.86 9.07 9.62
N ALA A 184 8.48 9.64 10.77
CA ALA A 184 9.35 10.57 11.50
C ALA A 184 10.64 9.88 11.95
N HIS A 185 10.53 8.75 12.67
CA HIS A 185 11.69 7.95 13.11
C HIS A 185 12.54 7.46 11.93
N ALA A 186 11.91 7.06 10.81
CA ALA A 186 12.63 6.64 9.61
C ALA A 186 13.48 7.79 9.03
N ARG A 187 12.93 9.01 8.95
CA ARG A 187 13.67 10.20 8.49
C ARG A 187 14.81 10.56 9.43
N GLU A 188 14.57 10.54 10.74
CA GLU A 188 15.60 10.80 11.76
C GLU A 188 16.76 9.79 11.70
N ALA A 189 16.46 8.53 11.37
CA ALA A 189 17.46 7.49 11.13
C ALA A 189 18.17 7.57 9.76
N GLY A 190 17.80 8.53 8.90
CA GLY A 190 18.34 8.68 7.56
C GLY A 190 17.92 7.56 6.60
N LEU A 191 16.73 6.98 6.80
CA LEU A 191 16.09 6.08 5.85
C LEU A 191 15.14 6.87 4.93
N THR A 192 14.91 6.34 3.73
CA THR A 192 13.91 6.88 2.82
C THR A 192 12.51 6.59 3.36
N ALA A 193 11.81 7.63 3.82
CA ALA A 193 10.41 7.55 4.22
C ALA A 193 9.48 7.80 3.02
N VAL A 194 8.52 6.90 2.80
CA VAL A 194 7.56 6.97 1.68
C VAL A 194 6.15 7.00 2.25
N GLU A 195 5.37 7.97 1.77
CA GLU A 195 3.99 8.19 2.21
C GLU A 195 3.01 7.35 1.38
N GLU A 196 2.10 6.67 2.08
CA GLU A 196 1.12 5.75 1.53
C GLU A 196 -0.32 6.29 1.66
N ALA A 197 -1.14 6.04 0.64
CA ALA A 197 -2.58 6.19 0.69
C ALA A 197 -3.29 4.86 0.42
N PHE A 198 -4.58 4.78 0.74
CA PHE A 198 -5.37 3.55 0.66
C PHE A 198 -6.59 3.74 -0.22
N ALA A 199 -6.68 2.95 -1.29
CA ALA A 199 -7.76 3.04 -2.26
C ALA A 199 -9.13 2.68 -1.67
N ASP A 200 -9.18 1.77 -0.70
CA ASP A 200 -10.40 1.10 -0.22
C ASP A 200 -10.66 1.31 1.28
N ARG A 201 -9.93 2.21 1.93
CA ARG A 201 -10.12 2.52 3.36
C ARG A 201 -10.79 3.87 3.55
N ALA A 202 -11.67 3.93 4.54
CA ALA A 202 -12.26 5.18 4.98
C ALA A 202 -11.25 5.99 5.81
N TYR A 203 -11.29 7.31 5.64
CA TYR A 203 -10.41 8.25 6.33
C TYR A 203 -11.19 9.04 7.39
N THR A 204 -10.57 9.23 8.55
CA THR A 204 -11.04 10.16 9.57
C THR A 204 -10.70 11.60 9.15
N PRO A 205 -11.34 12.63 9.73
CA PRO A 205 -11.03 14.04 9.43
C PRO A 205 -9.58 14.44 9.75
N ARG A 206 -8.87 13.60 10.53
CA ARG A 206 -7.45 13.80 10.87
C ARG A 206 -6.50 13.18 9.83
N GLY A 207 -7.01 12.61 8.76
CA GLY A 207 -6.21 11.93 7.72
C GLY A 207 -5.70 10.55 8.12
N THR A 208 -6.15 10.00 9.26
CA THR A 208 -5.88 8.61 9.63
C THR A 208 -6.95 7.67 9.10
N LEU A 209 -6.67 6.37 9.08
CA LEU A 209 -7.67 5.39 8.67
C LEU A 209 -8.70 5.13 9.78
N VAL A 210 -9.95 4.93 9.39
CA VAL A 210 -11.00 4.43 10.28
C VAL A 210 -10.64 3.01 10.72
N PRO A 211 -10.70 2.67 12.02
CA PRO A 211 -10.38 1.34 12.52
C PRO A 211 -11.16 0.24 11.80
N ARG A 212 -10.49 -0.84 11.39
CA ARG A 212 -11.07 -1.86 10.49
C ARG A 212 -12.29 -2.60 11.07
N GLY A 213 -12.48 -2.58 12.38
CA GLY A 213 -13.65 -3.17 13.05
C GLY A 213 -14.88 -2.26 13.13
N GLU A 214 -14.76 -1.01 12.69
CA GLU A 214 -15.88 -0.07 12.65
C GLU A 214 -16.67 -0.19 11.34
N GLU A 215 -17.97 0.08 11.42
CA GLU A 215 -18.84 0.12 10.26
C GLU A 215 -18.36 1.18 9.26
N GLY A 216 -18.32 0.83 7.97
CA GLY A 216 -17.85 1.73 6.91
C GLY A 216 -16.33 1.91 6.84
N ALA A 217 -15.53 1.18 7.62
CA ALA A 217 -14.07 1.30 7.58
C ALA A 217 -13.42 0.86 6.25
N VAL A 218 -14.13 0.02 5.49
CA VAL A 218 -13.75 -0.48 4.17
C VAL A 218 -14.80 -0.04 3.16
N VAL A 219 -14.32 0.47 2.02
CA VAL A 219 -15.17 0.87 0.89
C VAL A 219 -15.31 -0.32 -0.05
N HIS A 220 -16.53 -0.86 -0.14
CA HIS A 220 -16.83 -2.03 -0.96
C HIS A 220 -17.26 -1.70 -2.40
N ASP A 221 -17.72 -0.46 -2.62
CA ASP A 221 -18.13 -0.02 -3.96
C ASP A 221 -16.89 0.21 -4.84
N ALA A 222 -16.77 -0.60 -5.88
CA ALA A 222 -15.58 -0.60 -6.74
C ALA A 222 -15.45 0.69 -7.57
N ASP A 223 -16.56 1.33 -7.93
CA ASP A 223 -16.56 2.58 -8.71
C ASP A 223 -16.07 3.73 -7.82
N GLU A 224 -16.50 3.74 -6.56
CA GLU A 224 -16.03 4.66 -5.54
C GLU A 224 -14.53 4.51 -5.28
N VAL A 225 -14.04 3.27 -5.13
CA VAL A 225 -12.60 2.99 -4.95
C VAL A 225 -11.78 3.51 -6.14
N VAL A 226 -12.24 3.29 -7.36
CA VAL A 226 -11.55 3.80 -8.57
C VAL A 226 -11.55 5.33 -8.58
N ARG A 227 -12.71 5.96 -8.36
CA ARG A 227 -12.86 7.43 -8.36
C ARG A 227 -11.93 8.10 -7.35
N ARG A 228 -11.90 7.60 -6.10
CA ARG A 228 -11.02 8.17 -5.07
C ARG A 228 -9.54 7.90 -5.33
N SER A 229 -9.19 6.78 -5.97
CA SER A 229 -7.80 6.47 -6.34
C SER A 229 -7.26 7.52 -7.30
N VAL A 230 -8.05 7.89 -8.31
CA VAL A 230 -7.72 8.99 -9.23
C VAL A 230 -7.69 10.33 -8.50
N GLY A 231 -8.66 10.61 -7.62
CA GLY A 231 -8.68 11.83 -6.80
C GLY A 231 -7.43 11.98 -5.92
N MET A 232 -6.97 10.91 -5.28
CA MET A 232 -5.75 10.92 -4.48
C MET A 232 -4.50 11.17 -5.33
N ALA A 233 -4.44 10.63 -6.56
CA ALA A 233 -3.30 10.81 -7.44
C ALA A 233 -3.28 12.20 -8.12
N VAL A 234 -4.42 12.68 -8.61
CA VAL A 234 -4.51 13.89 -9.44
C VAL A 234 -4.82 15.12 -8.61
N GLU A 235 -5.83 15.03 -7.74
CA GLU A 235 -6.30 16.16 -6.92
C GLU A 235 -5.56 16.26 -5.57
N ARG A 236 -4.76 15.23 -5.24
CA ARG A 236 -4.00 15.12 -3.99
C ARG A 236 -4.90 15.26 -2.77
N ALA A 237 -6.06 14.62 -2.83
CA ALA A 237 -7.02 14.61 -1.73
C ALA A 237 -7.94 13.38 -1.72
N VAL A 238 -8.54 13.12 -0.56
CA VAL A 238 -9.60 12.12 -0.35
C VAL A 238 -10.71 12.72 0.52
N THR A 239 -11.94 12.24 0.34
CA THR A 239 -13.07 12.61 1.21
C THR A 239 -13.07 11.76 2.48
N GLY A 240 -13.08 12.41 3.64
CA GLY A 240 -13.25 11.78 4.95
C GLY A 240 -14.68 11.32 5.20
N VAL A 241 -14.88 10.51 6.25
CA VAL A 241 -16.21 9.98 6.62
C VAL A 241 -17.23 11.05 7.01
N ASP A 242 -16.79 12.26 7.35
CA ASP A 242 -17.62 13.42 7.66
C ASP A 242 -17.83 14.36 6.45
N GLY A 243 -17.34 13.97 5.27
CA GLY A 243 -17.36 14.80 4.06
C GLY A 243 -16.20 15.79 3.94
N SER A 244 -15.29 15.86 4.92
CA SER A 244 -14.12 16.73 4.86
C SER A 244 -13.20 16.37 3.69
N ARG A 245 -12.56 17.38 3.07
CA ARG A 245 -11.51 17.17 2.06
C ARG A 245 -10.16 17.06 2.75
N ILE A 246 -9.56 15.89 2.72
CA ILE A 246 -8.30 15.56 3.39
C ILE A 246 -7.18 15.61 2.35
N PRO A 247 -6.14 16.45 2.53
CA PRO A 247 -4.96 16.44 1.65
C PRO A 247 -4.23 15.10 1.69
N VAL A 248 -3.78 14.63 0.53
CA VAL A 248 -3.03 13.38 0.36
C VAL A 248 -1.79 13.66 -0.48
N ASP A 249 -0.60 13.49 0.11
CA ASP A 249 0.69 13.56 -0.59
C ASP A 249 1.37 12.18 -0.64
N ALA A 250 0.61 11.17 -1.02
CA ALA A 250 1.12 9.82 -1.11
C ALA A 250 1.88 9.57 -2.42
N ARG A 251 2.97 8.82 -2.32
CA ARG A 251 3.75 8.32 -3.46
C ARG A 251 3.39 6.89 -3.83
N SER A 252 2.65 6.20 -2.96
CA SER A 252 2.19 4.82 -3.16
C SER A 252 0.73 4.69 -2.73
N LEU A 253 -0.05 4.00 -3.55
CA LEU A 253 -1.45 3.70 -3.33
C LEU A 253 -1.61 2.20 -3.04
N CYS A 254 -2.14 1.86 -1.87
CA CYS A 254 -2.44 0.50 -1.48
C CYS A 254 -3.81 0.06 -2.04
N VAL A 255 -3.82 -1.10 -2.69
CA VAL A 255 -5.02 -1.88 -3.01
C VAL A 255 -4.94 -3.20 -2.24
N HIS A 256 -5.90 -3.49 -1.35
CA HIS A 256 -5.80 -4.70 -0.53
C HIS A 256 -6.05 -5.96 -1.35
N GLY A 257 -5.23 -6.99 -1.12
CA GLY A 257 -5.35 -8.29 -1.79
C GLY A 257 -6.33 -9.26 -1.14
N ASP A 258 -6.79 -8.97 0.09
CA ASP A 258 -7.59 -9.88 0.92
C ASP A 258 -9.11 -9.78 0.71
N THR A 259 -9.56 -8.93 -0.22
CA THR A 259 -10.98 -8.77 -0.58
C THR A 259 -11.31 -9.59 -1.84
N PRO A 260 -12.43 -10.33 -1.88
CA PRO A 260 -12.87 -11.03 -3.09
C PRO A 260 -12.92 -10.08 -4.31
N GLY A 261 -12.27 -10.45 -5.41
CA GLY A 261 -12.19 -9.61 -6.60
C GLY A 261 -11.13 -8.50 -6.54
N ALA A 262 -10.24 -8.52 -5.55
CA ALA A 262 -9.14 -7.56 -5.40
C ALA A 262 -8.32 -7.39 -6.69
N ALA A 263 -8.01 -8.48 -7.41
CA ALA A 263 -7.25 -8.38 -8.66
C ALA A 263 -8.02 -7.64 -9.76
N ALA A 264 -9.34 -7.82 -9.85
CA ALA A 264 -10.17 -7.09 -10.79
C ALA A 264 -10.23 -5.60 -10.43
N LEU A 265 -10.37 -5.27 -9.14
CA LEU A 265 -10.36 -3.90 -8.65
C LEU A 265 -9.02 -3.22 -8.89
N ALA A 266 -7.89 -3.89 -8.60
CA ALA A 266 -6.55 -3.38 -8.84
C ALA A 266 -6.30 -3.05 -10.33
N ARG A 267 -6.78 -3.91 -11.25
CA ARG A 267 -6.74 -3.61 -12.70
C ARG A 267 -7.51 -2.34 -13.03
N ARG A 268 -8.74 -2.20 -12.51
CA ARG A 268 -9.57 -1.01 -12.75
C ARG A 268 -8.91 0.26 -12.22
N VAL A 269 -8.32 0.21 -11.02
CA VAL A 269 -7.58 1.33 -10.43
C VAL A 269 -6.38 1.71 -11.30
N ARG A 270 -5.57 0.73 -11.72
CA ARG A 270 -4.42 0.97 -12.60
C ARG A 270 -4.85 1.64 -13.91
N THR A 271 -5.82 1.07 -14.61
CA THR A 271 -6.31 1.62 -15.89
C THR A 271 -6.81 3.05 -15.71
N ALA A 272 -7.59 3.32 -14.66
CA ALA A 272 -8.10 4.67 -14.41
C ALA A 272 -7.00 5.69 -14.09
N LEU A 273 -5.94 5.28 -13.39
CA LEU A 273 -4.76 6.12 -13.15
C LEU A 273 -4.04 6.45 -14.47
N GLU A 274 -3.79 5.42 -15.30
CA GLU A 274 -3.13 5.57 -16.60
C GLU A 274 -3.96 6.46 -17.56
N ASP A 275 -5.28 6.26 -17.62
CA ASP A 275 -6.22 7.08 -18.40
C ASP A 275 -6.26 8.54 -17.94
N ALA A 276 -6.04 8.78 -16.63
CA ALA A 276 -5.92 10.12 -16.05
C ALA A 276 -4.52 10.77 -16.27
N GLY A 277 -3.62 10.10 -16.99
CA GLY A 277 -2.28 10.59 -17.29
C GLY A 277 -1.24 10.37 -16.17
N VAL A 278 -1.55 9.52 -15.18
CA VAL A 278 -0.63 9.16 -14.10
C VAL A 278 0.30 8.04 -14.58
N THR A 279 1.61 8.22 -14.43
CA THR A 279 2.59 7.16 -14.68
C THR A 279 2.63 6.20 -13.49
N VAL A 280 2.11 4.99 -13.68
CA VAL A 280 2.17 3.95 -12.65
C VAL A 280 3.57 3.31 -12.64
N ARG A 281 4.34 3.55 -11.58
CA ARG A 281 5.72 3.04 -11.43
C ARG A 281 6.11 2.90 -9.97
N ALA A 282 7.04 1.98 -9.69
CA ALA A 282 7.56 1.79 -8.34
C ALA A 282 8.21 3.07 -7.77
N PHE A 283 8.09 3.26 -6.45
CA PHE A 283 8.67 4.41 -5.75
C PHE A 283 10.16 4.26 -5.43
N VAL A 284 10.72 3.06 -5.61
CA VAL A 284 12.13 2.63 -5.39
C VAL A 284 12.71 1.90 -6.60
#